data_AF-A0A2W4YDR0-F1
#
_entry.id   AF-A0A2W4YDR0-F1
#
_cell.length_a   1.000
_cell.length_b   1.000
_cell.length_c   1.000
_cell.angle_alpha   90.00
_cell.angle_beta   90.00
_cell.angle_gamma   90.00
#
_symmetry.space_group_name_H-M   'P 1'
#
loop_
_entity.id
_entity.type
_entity.pdbx_description
1 polymer ?
#
loop_
_entity_poly.entity_id
_entity_poly.type
_entity_poly.pdbx_seq_one_letter_code
_entity_poly.pdbx_strand_id
1 'polypeptide(L)'
;MQEFAEARQRRLQERADFLADCQLAQQERERNLREQSEATSKYLAHAEQTRLAWEQGRQAIAENALASRQEEIKDRAEQMSQYLQDINVARTEQALEDNDRRAQDVRTRTFKTRSQLKHIHKARIRSGEANRLQRQSLVQERAALTQMQIEDLAKTRLANETLAAQERAQEVQIRSAATAEQIQAISEQRLAQAEQDASTRAQEFSDRAVNVKDSLAQINANRLAESEAQSLKLKDFRANLSASVWAGSRSVVATQATTTPAKPIVKTTADSSSSSNRSKKKSAKSETVALQTTEPVISKPVEPKEVLKETPKATGKIEQFVVDYVAQLSTNSSLLEVVNDRDTVRDLLAQGANTLKVDPSDILNTLLQMAEGSTT
;
A
#
# COMPACT_ATOMS: atom_id res chain seq x y z
N MET A 1 31.09 -188.74 19.60
CA MET A 1 29.75 -188.43 19.04
C MET A 1 29.10 -187.27 19.79
N GLN A 2 28.83 -187.39 21.08
CA GLN A 2 28.13 -186.38 21.89
C GLN A 2 28.77 -184.98 21.83
N GLU A 3 30.08 -184.89 22.05
CA GLU A 3 30.89 -183.66 21.93
C GLU A 3 30.74 -182.95 20.57
N PHE A 4 30.51 -183.69 19.49
CA PHE A 4 30.38 -183.14 18.14
C PHE A 4 29.00 -182.52 17.89
N ALA A 5 27.97 -183.00 18.59
CA ALA A 5 26.66 -182.36 18.64
C ALA A 5 26.72 -181.08 19.47
N GLU A 6 27.37 -181.12 20.64
CA GLU A 6 27.60 -179.95 21.49
C GLU A 6 28.42 -178.87 20.77
N ALA A 7 29.50 -179.23 20.07
CA ALA A 7 30.32 -178.30 19.29
C ALA A 7 29.63 -177.76 18.01
N ARG A 8 28.51 -178.37 17.59
CA ARG A 8 27.61 -177.83 16.56
C ARG A 8 26.54 -176.92 17.17
N GLN A 9 26.04 -177.26 18.35
CA GLN A 9 25.06 -176.46 19.09
C GLN A 9 25.69 -175.15 19.57
N ARG A 10 26.91 -175.18 20.13
CA ARG A 10 27.69 -173.97 20.45
C ARG A 10 27.88 -173.06 19.24
N ARG A 11 28.30 -173.58 18.09
CA ARG A 11 28.42 -172.79 16.84
C ARG A 11 27.10 -172.26 16.26
N LEU A 12 25.95 -172.82 16.66
CA LEU A 12 24.63 -172.26 16.35
C LEU A 12 24.22 -171.18 17.37
N GLN A 13 24.61 -171.32 18.63
CA GLN A 13 24.48 -170.29 19.66
C GLN A 13 25.39 -169.10 19.32
N GLU A 14 26.70 -169.29 19.19
CA GLU A 14 27.69 -168.28 18.75
C GLU A 14 27.23 -167.49 17.51
N ARG A 15 26.53 -168.13 16.56
CA ARG A 15 25.98 -167.47 15.37
C ARG A 15 24.66 -166.74 15.63
N ALA A 16 23.79 -167.26 16.49
CA ALA A 16 22.58 -166.56 16.93
C ALA A 16 22.95 -165.34 17.80
N ASP A 17 23.90 -165.50 18.71
CA ASP A 17 24.48 -164.47 19.57
C ASP A 17 25.14 -163.39 18.70
N PHE A 18 26.00 -163.74 17.74
CA PHE A 18 26.58 -162.78 16.79
C PHE A 18 25.53 -162.04 15.95
N LEU A 19 24.42 -162.68 15.58
CA LEU A 19 23.31 -162.02 14.88
C LEU A 19 22.50 -161.11 15.79
N ALA A 20 22.32 -161.47 17.07
CA ALA A 20 21.71 -160.62 18.09
C ALA A 20 22.61 -159.40 18.38
N ASP A 21 23.92 -159.59 18.54
CA ASP A 21 24.91 -158.51 18.67
C ASP A 21 24.89 -157.58 17.46
N CYS A 22 24.79 -158.13 16.23
CA CYS A 22 24.65 -157.32 15.01
C CYS A 22 23.34 -156.51 15.00
N GLN A 23 22.23 -157.08 15.48
CA GLN A 23 20.94 -156.38 15.57
C GLN A 23 20.94 -155.32 16.68
N LEU A 24 21.54 -155.60 17.84
CA LEU A 24 21.74 -154.64 18.92
C LEU A 24 22.63 -153.48 18.45
N ALA A 25 23.77 -153.76 17.82
CA ALA A 25 24.65 -152.74 17.26
C ALA A 25 23.98 -151.92 16.14
N GLN A 26 23.01 -152.48 15.40
CA GLN A 26 22.18 -151.71 14.46
C GLN A 26 21.17 -150.82 15.19
N GLN A 27 20.46 -151.34 16.21
CA GLN A 27 19.51 -150.57 17.02
C GLN A 27 20.19 -149.44 17.81
N GLU A 28 21.39 -149.68 18.36
CA GLU A 28 22.22 -148.65 19.00
C GLU A 28 22.64 -147.58 17.99
N ARG A 29 23.05 -147.94 16.77
CA ARG A 29 23.37 -146.96 15.72
C ARG A 29 22.14 -146.15 15.30
N GLU A 30 21.00 -146.79 15.09
CA GLU A 30 19.74 -146.06 14.82
C GLU A 30 19.36 -145.13 15.96
N ARG A 31 19.50 -145.59 17.22
CA ARG A 31 19.22 -144.79 18.41
C ARG A 31 20.16 -143.59 18.50
N ASN A 32 21.47 -143.80 18.34
CA ASN A 32 22.47 -142.74 18.34
C ASN A 32 22.23 -141.73 17.20
N LEU A 33 21.81 -142.18 16.01
CA LEU A 33 21.44 -141.30 14.90
C LEU A 33 20.14 -140.52 15.18
N ARG A 34 19.13 -141.15 15.81
CA ARG A 34 17.91 -140.47 16.26
C ARG A 34 18.25 -139.41 17.32
N GLU A 35 19.01 -139.75 18.35
CA GLU A 35 19.46 -138.83 19.40
C GLU A 35 20.30 -137.67 18.83
N GLN A 36 21.15 -137.91 17.82
CA GLN A 36 21.86 -136.85 17.08
C GLN A 36 20.92 -135.97 16.22
N SER A 37 19.90 -136.54 15.57
CA SER A 37 18.90 -135.78 14.82
C SER A 37 17.98 -134.94 15.72
N GLU A 38 17.68 -135.44 16.92
CA GLU A 38 16.98 -134.71 17.97
C GLU A 38 17.85 -133.61 18.57
N ALA A 39 19.13 -133.86 18.83
CA ALA A 39 20.04 -132.83 19.32
C ALA A 39 20.19 -131.69 18.30
N THR A 40 20.44 -132.02 17.02
CA THR A 40 20.60 -131.02 15.96
C THR A 40 19.31 -130.24 15.69
N SER A 41 18.14 -130.87 15.69
CA SER A 41 16.86 -130.14 15.58
C SER A 41 16.56 -129.25 16.79
N LYS A 42 16.89 -129.68 18.02
CA LYS A 42 16.81 -128.83 19.23
C LYS A 42 17.76 -127.62 19.15
N TYR A 43 18.99 -127.82 18.65
CA TYR A 43 19.93 -126.71 18.41
C TYR A 43 19.44 -125.74 17.32
N LEU A 44 18.87 -126.24 16.21
CA LEU A 44 18.31 -125.39 15.16
C LEU A 44 17.12 -124.57 15.66
N ALA A 45 16.16 -125.19 16.35
CA ALA A 45 15.02 -124.48 16.93
C ALA A 45 15.45 -123.42 17.95
N HIS A 46 16.47 -123.71 18.77
CA HIS A 46 17.06 -122.71 19.68
C HIS A 46 17.73 -121.56 18.93
N ALA A 47 18.46 -121.85 17.84
CA ALA A 47 19.10 -120.83 17.01
C ALA A 47 18.07 -119.95 16.29
N GLU A 48 16.96 -120.51 15.81
CA GLU A 48 15.84 -119.79 15.22
C GLU A 48 15.15 -118.89 16.26
N GLN A 49 14.85 -119.40 17.46
CA GLN A 49 14.30 -118.59 18.57
C GLN A 49 15.25 -117.45 18.96
N THR A 50 16.55 -117.73 19.07
CA THR A 50 17.58 -116.71 19.39
C THR A 50 17.63 -115.63 18.30
N ARG A 51 17.56 -116.02 17.02
CA ARG A 51 17.52 -115.09 15.89
C ARG A 51 16.25 -114.24 15.90
N LEU A 52 15.08 -114.84 16.10
CA LEU A 52 13.79 -114.13 16.14
C LEU A 52 13.75 -113.11 17.29
N ALA A 53 14.21 -113.49 18.49
CA ALA A 53 14.30 -112.58 19.63
C ALA A 53 15.26 -111.40 19.36
N TRP A 54 16.35 -111.64 18.64
CA TRP A 54 17.31 -110.60 18.24
C TRP A 54 16.78 -109.69 17.12
N GLU A 55 16.04 -110.23 16.15
CA GLU A 55 15.34 -109.44 15.12
C GLU A 55 14.24 -108.56 15.73
N GLN A 56 13.43 -109.10 16.64
CA GLN A 56 12.44 -108.35 17.43
C GLN A 56 13.10 -107.28 18.30
N GLY A 57 14.20 -107.60 18.99
CA GLY A 57 14.97 -106.63 19.77
C GLY A 57 15.51 -105.48 18.92
N ARG A 58 15.97 -105.77 17.69
CA ARG A 58 16.39 -104.74 16.73
C ARG A 58 15.22 -103.90 16.22
N GLN A 59 14.07 -104.51 15.97
CA GLN A 59 12.85 -103.78 15.58
C GLN A 59 12.41 -102.82 16.68
N ALA A 60 12.30 -103.29 17.93
CA ALA A 60 11.94 -102.45 19.07
C ALA A 60 12.95 -101.29 19.31
N ILE A 61 14.25 -101.51 19.11
CA ILE A 61 15.25 -100.43 19.18
C ILE A 61 15.05 -99.41 18.04
N ALA A 62 14.76 -99.86 16.83
CA ALA A 62 14.50 -98.98 15.69
C ALA A 62 13.20 -98.18 15.86
N GLU A 63 12.13 -98.80 16.35
CA GLU A 63 10.84 -98.16 16.64
C GLU A 63 10.97 -97.11 17.75
N ASN A 64 11.63 -97.44 18.86
CA ASN A 64 11.92 -96.46 19.93
C ASN A 64 12.77 -95.28 19.43
N ALA A 65 13.78 -95.54 18.57
CA ALA A 65 14.59 -94.49 17.97
C ALA A 65 13.82 -93.63 16.95
N LEU A 66 12.78 -94.17 16.31
CA LEU A 66 11.87 -93.39 15.45
C LEU A 66 10.87 -92.58 16.28
N ALA A 67 10.31 -93.15 17.35
CA ALA A 67 9.40 -92.45 18.27
C ALA A 67 10.09 -91.24 18.93
N SER A 68 11.27 -91.45 19.52
CA SER A 68 12.08 -90.38 20.12
C SER A 68 12.42 -89.26 19.12
N ARG A 69 12.72 -89.60 17.86
CA ARG A 69 12.92 -88.59 16.80
C ARG A 69 11.65 -87.83 16.42
N GLN A 70 10.48 -88.48 16.46
CA GLN A 70 9.20 -87.80 16.22
C GLN A 70 8.83 -86.87 17.38
N GLU A 71 9.19 -87.22 18.62
CA GLU A 71 9.05 -86.36 19.79
C GLU A 71 9.99 -85.15 19.69
N GLU A 72 11.29 -85.35 19.42
CA GLU A 72 12.23 -84.24 19.18
C GLU A 72 11.78 -83.28 18.07
N ILE A 73 11.12 -83.77 17.03
CA ILE A 73 10.59 -82.94 15.94
C ILE A 73 9.35 -82.15 16.38
N LYS A 74 8.46 -82.74 17.20
CA LYS A 74 7.31 -82.04 17.79
C LYS A 74 7.78 -80.95 18.76
N ASP A 75 8.67 -81.28 19.68
CA ASP A 75 9.21 -80.35 20.68
C ASP A 75 9.83 -79.12 20.00
N ARG A 76 10.62 -79.32 18.94
CA ARG A 76 11.21 -78.22 18.14
C ARG A 76 10.15 -77.42 17.38
N ALA A 77 9.11 -78.08 16.83
CA ALA A 77 8.02 -77.39 16.16
C ALA A 77 7.18 -76.54 17.14
N GLU A 78 6.94 -77.05 18.35
CA GLU A 78 6.25 -76.32 19.42
C GLU A 78 7.10 -75.13 19.90
N GLN A 79 8.40 -75.32 20.18
CA GLN A 79 9.33 -74.24 20.51
C GLN A 79 9.41 -73.17 19.41
N MET A 80 9.45 -73.56 18.13
CA MET A 80 9.39 -72.62 17.01
C MET A 80 8.05 -71.88 16.92
N SER A 81 6.93 -72.54 17.18
CA SER A 81 5.61 -71.90 17.16
C SER A 81 5.44 -70.89 18.31
N GLN A 82 5.91 -71.23 19.51
CA GLN A 82 5.95 -70.33 20.67
C GLN A 82 6.83 -69.12 20.39
N TYR A 83 8.06 -69.33 19.92
CA TYR A 83 8.99 -68.24 19.57
C TYR A 83 8.42 -67.29 18.50
N LEU A 84 7.73 -67.81 17.49
CA LEU A 84 7.05 -66.98 16.48
C LEU A 84 5.81 -66.27 17.04
N GLN A 85 5.08 -66.88 17.98
CA GLN A 85 3.97 -66.25 18.69
C GLN A 85 4.49 -65.09 19.56
N ASP A 86 5.54 -65.29 20.35
CA ASP A 86 6.16 -64.28 21.20
C ASP A 86 6.69 -63.09 20.38
N ILE A 87 7.34 -63.34 19.25
CA ILE A 87 7.76 -62.30 18.29
C ILE A 87 6.55 -61.49 17.81
N ASN A 88 5.43 -62.14 17.50
CA ASN A 88 4.24 -61.45 17.00
C ASN A 88 3.56 -60.63 18.11
N VAL A 89 3.46 -61.16 19.33
CA VAL A 89 2.98 -60.45 20.52
C VAL A 89 3.84 -59.20 20.76
N ALA A 90 5.16 -59.35 20.91
CA ALA A 90 6.08 -58.24 21.17
C ALA A 90 6.03 -57.16 20.07
N ARG A 91 5.87 -57.55 18.79
CA ARG A 91 5.66 -56.60 17.68
C ARG A 91 4.34 -55.85 17.79
N THR A 92 3.25 -56.51 18.20
CA THR A 92 1.96 -55.84 18.39
C THR A 92 1.97 -54.92 19.61
N GLU A 93 2.60 -55.32 20.71
CA GLU A 93 2.77 -54.48 21.91
C GLU A 93 3.63 -53.24 21.61
N GLN A 94 4.77 -53.41 20.94
CA GLN A 94 5.59 -52.27 20.50
C GLN A 94 4.81 -51.34 19.56
N ALA A 95 4.02 -51.87 18.63
CA ALA A 95 3.21 -51.07 17.72
C ALA A 95 2.12 -50.27 18.45
N LEU A 96 1.54 -50.83 19.53
CA LEU A 96 0.60 -50.13 20.41
C LEU A 96 1.30 -49.04 21.23
N GLU A 97 2.44 -49.34 21.87
CA GLU A 97 3.24 -48.35 22.61
C GLU A 97 3.65 -47.17 21.73
N ASP A 98 4.18 -47.42 20.53
CA ASP A 98 4.59 -46.36 19.61
C ASP A 98 3.38 -45.59 19.05
N ASN A 99 2.19 -46.19 18.99
CA ASN A 99 0.95 -45.47 18.67
C ASN A 99 0.55 -44.53 19.82
N ASP A 100 0.55 -45.02 21.06
CA ASP A 100 0.21 -44.21 22.24
C ASP A 100 1.22 -43.09 22.51
N ARG A 101 2.52 -43.33 22.32
CA ARG A 101 3.56 -42.29 22.36
C ARG A 101 3.28 -41.19 21.33
N ARG A 102 3.01 -41.57 20.07
CA ARG A 102 2.64 -40.60 19.00
C ARG A 102 1.33 -39.86 19.31
N ALA A 103 0.33 -40.53 19.90
CA ALA A 103 -0.91 -39.90 20.32
C ALA A 103 -0.68 -38.89 21.46
N GLN A 104 0.20 -39.20 22.42
CA GLN A 104 0.61 -38.27 23.48
C GLN A 104 1.38 -37.07 22.92
N ASP A 105 2.31 -37.28 21.99
CA ASP A 105 3.03 -36.18 21.31
C ASP A 105 2.08 -35.24 20.54
N VAL A 106 1.10 -35.78 19.81
CA VAL A 106 0.08 -34.98 19.14
C VAL A 106 -0.76 -34.20 20.16
N ARG A 107 -1.15 -34.80 21.30
CA ARG A 107 -1.88 -34.12 22.39
C ARG A 107 -1.04 -33.00 23.02
N THR A 108 0.24 -33.22 23.33
CA THR A 108 1.09 -32.17 23.92
C THR A 108 1.45 -31.07 22.92
N ARG A 109 1.68 -31.40 21.64
CA ARG A 109 1.95 -30.43 20.57
C ARG A 109 0.74 -29.55 20.32
N THR A 110 -0.46 -30.13 20.15
CA THR A 110 -1.70 -29.36 19.97
C THR A 110 -2.02 -28.48 21.18
N PHE A 111 -1.78 -28.94 22.42
CA PHE A 111 -1.89 -28.10 23.61
C PHE A 111 -0.90 -26.93 23.62
N LYS A 112 0.39 -27.18 23.32
CA LYS A 112 1.42 -26.14 23.20
C LYS A 112 1.04 -25.08 22.17
N THR A 113 0.63 -25.48 20.97
CA THR A 113 0.20 -24.56 19.90
C THR A 113 -1.08 -23.80 20.27
N ARG A 114 -2.08 -24.45 20.87
CA ARG A 114 -3.31 -23.77 21.34
C ARG A 114 -3.01 -22.73 22.42
N SER A 115 -2.06 -23.02 23.31
CA SER A 115 -1.58 -22.06 24.31
C SER A 115 -0.87 -20.88 23.67
N GLN A 116 0.11 -21.12 22.78
CA GLN A 116 0.81 -20.07 22.02
C GLN A 116 -0.15 -19.16 21.26
N LEU A 117 -1.14 -19.71 20.56
CA LEU A 117 -2.18 -18.94 19.85
C LEU A 117 -3.01 -18.08 20.82
N LYS A 118 -3.37 -18.59 22.00
CA LYS A 118 -4.06 -17.81 23.05
C LYS A 118 -3.20 -16.64 23.56
N HIS A 119 -1.90 -16.84 23.72
CA HIS A 119 -0.96 -15.78 24.11
C HIS A 119 -0.79 -14.73 23.00
N ILE A 120 -0.62 -15.14 21.74
CA ILE A 120 -0.52 -14.25 20.57
C ILE A 120 -1.80 -13.43 20.39
N HIS A 121 -2.97 -14.05 20.52
CA HIS A 121 -4.26 -13.36 20.45
C HIS A 121 -4.42 -12.32 21.56
N LYS A 122 -4.09 -12.67 22.82
CA LYS A 122 -4.11 -11.72 23.95
C LYS A 122 -3.10 -10.58 23.77
N ALA A 123 -1.94 -10.83 23.18
CA ALA A 123 -0.97 -9.79 22.84
C ALA A 123 -1.50 -8.84 21.74
N ARG A 124 -2.13 -9.39 20.70
CA ARG A 124 -2.74 -8.62 19.60
C ARG A 124 -3.90 -7.72 20.06
N ILE A 125 -4.69 -8.17 21.04
CA ILE A 125 -5.73 -7.33 21.65
C ILE A 125 -5.09 -6.12 22.34
N ARG A 126 -4.14 -6.34 23.27
CA ARG A 126 -3.46 -5.25 24.00
C ARG A 126 -2.78 -4.24 23.08
N SER A 127 -2.10 -4.70 22.03
CA SER A 127 -1.45 -3.78 21.08
C SER A 127 -2.48 -3.05 20.20
N GLY A 128 -3.60 -3.68 19.86
CA GLY A 128 -4.74 -3.01 19.22
C GLY A 128 -5.35 -1.92 20.10
N GLU A 129 -5.52 -2.18 21.40
CA GLU A 129 -6.01 -1.21 22.39
C GLU A 129 -5.03 -0.03 22.55
N ALA A 130 -3.75 -0.29 22.75
CA ALA A 130 -2.71 0.74 22.85
C ALA A 130 -2.63 1.60 21.58
N ASN A 131 -2.64 0.98 20.40
CA ASN A 131 -2.64 1.70 19.11
C ASN A 131 -3.93 2.52 18.91
N ARG A 132 -5.07 2.07 19.44
CA ARG A 132 -6.33 2.84 19.42
C ARG A 132 -6.25 4.07 20.32
N LEU A 133 -5.73 3.91 21.54
CA LEU A 133 -5.52 5.02 22.49
C LEU A 133 -4.53 6.06 21.93
N GLN A 134 -3.41 5.63 21.35
CA GLN A 134 -2.45 6.53 20.70
C GLN A 134 -3.08 7.28 19.50
N ARG A 135 -3.92 6.62 18.69
CA ARG A 135 -4.67 7.30 17.62
C ARG A 135 -5.69 8.30 18.19
N GLN A 136 -6.29 8.02 19.34
CA GLN A 136 -7.21 8.96 20.00
C GLN A 136 -6.49 10.18 20.57
N SER A 137 -5.30 10.02 21.19
CA SER A 137 -4.51 11.18 21.66
C SER A 137 -4.05 12.04 20.49
N LEU A 138 -3.49 11.45 19.42
CA LEU A 138 -3.06 12.17 18.22
C LEU A 138 -4.20 12.94 17.52
N VAL A 139 -5.45 12.44 17.61
CA VAL A 139 -6.64 13.15 17.11
C VAL A 139 -7.03 14.30 18.04
N GLN A 140 -6.96 14.13 19.36
CA GLN A 140 -7.22 15.18 20.35
C GLN A 140 -6.16 16.30 20.29
N GLU A 141 -4.88 15.94 20.18
CA GLU A 141 -3.75 16.85 20.00
C GLU A 141 -3.92 17.70 18.73
N ARG A 142 -4.28 17.06 17.60
CA ARG A 142 -4.57 17.77 16.33
C ARG A 142 -5.80 18.67 16.44
N ALA A 143 -6.85 18.25 17.12
CA ALA A 143 -8.05 19.06 17.34
C ALA A 143 -7.72 20.31 18.18
N ALA A 144 -6.95 20.15 19.26
CA ALA A 144 -6.49 21.26 20.11
C ALA A 144 -5.60 22.25 19.33
N LEU A 145 -4.64 21.76 18.53
CA LEU A 145 -3.80 22.60 17.67
C LEU A 145 -4.62 23.35 16.62
N THR A 146 -5.62 22.70 16.01
CA THR A 146 -6.51 23.34 15.03
C THR A 146 -7.40 24.40 15.70
N GLN A 147 -7.90 24.14 16.91
CA GLN A 147 -8.67 25.12 17.68
C GLN A 147 -7.81 26.33 18.04
N MET A 148 -6.58 26.13 18.54
CA MET A 148 -5.64 27.21 18.84
C MET A 148 -5.35 28.08 17.60
N GLN A 149 -5.15 27.47 16.43
CA GLN A 149 -4.99 28.19 15.17
C GLN A 149 -6.23 29.00 14.78
N ILE A 150 -7.44 28.48 15.00
CA ILE A 150 -8.70 29.21 14.77
C ILE A 150 -8.83 30.39 15.74
N GLU A 151 -8.46 30.21 17.01
CA GLU A 151 -8.48 31.28 18.02
C GLU A 151 -7.47 32.38 17.70
N ASP A 152 -6.27 32.06 17.23
CA ASP A 152 -5.27 33.05 16.82
C ASP A 152 -5.64 33.77 15.51
N LEU A 153 -6.28 33.07 14.56
CA LEU A 153 -6.89 33.68 13.38
C LEU A 153 -8.07 34.60 13.75
N ALA A 154 -8.82 34.30 14.82
CA ALA A 154 -9.86 35.19 15.33
C ALA A 154 -9.27 36.43 16.01
N LYS A 155 -8.25 36.28 16.87
CA LYS A 155 -7.53 37.39 17.53
C LYS A 155 -6.92 38.35 16.50
N THR A 156 -6.25 37.82 15.47
CA THR A 156 -5.62 38.64 14.42
C THR A 156 -6.64 39.34 13.53
N ARG A 157 -7.77 38.71 13.20
CA ARG A 157 -8.89 39.39 12.50
C ARG A 157 -9.44 40.55 13.32
N LEU A 158 -9.72 40.34 14.61
CA LEU A 158 -10.24 41.37 15.51
C LEU A 158 -9.24 42.54 15.67
N ALA A 159 -7.94 42.24 15.78
CA ALA A 159 -6.88 43.27 15.79
C ALA A 159 -6.86 44.09 14.49
N ASN A 160 -6.96 43.43 13.33
CA ASN A 160 -7.01 44.12 12.04
C ASN A 160 -8.30 44.96 11.87
N GLU A 161 -9.43 44.48 12.37
CA GLU A 161 -10.70 45.22 12.36
C GLU A 161 -10.66 46.46 13.26
N THR A 162 -10.01 46.39 14.42
CA THR A 162 -9.84 47.56 15.32
C THR A 162 -8.84 48.57 14.76
N LEU A 163 -7.74 48.14 14.13
CA LEU A 163 -6.84 49.03 13.37
C LEU A 163 -7.58 49.72 12.21
N ALA A 164 -8.27 48.95 11.37
CA ALA A 164 -9.05 49.51 10.25
C ALA A 164 -10.24 50.39 10.72
N ALA A 165 -10.70 50.27 11.97
CA ALA A 165 -11.64 51.21 12.57
C ALA A 165 -10.96 52.51 13.03
N GLN A 166 -9.77 52.42 13.64
CA GLN A 166 -8.97 53.58 14.04
C GLN A 166 -8.51 54.40 12.83
N GLU A 167 -8.02 53.76 11.77
CA GLU A 167 -7.63 54.42 10.51
C GLU A 167 -8.80 55.19 9.89
N ARG A 168 -10.00 54.59 9.82
CA ARG A 168 -11.21 55.27 9.33
C ARG A 168 -11.65 56.42 10.23
N ALA A 169 -11.48 56.31 11.54
CA ALA A 169 -11.77 57.41 12.46
C ALA A 169 -10.79 58.58 12.26
N GLN A 170 -9.50 58.30 12.10
CA GLN A 170 -8.47 59.29 11.78
C GLN A 170 -8.71 59.93 10.41
N GLU A 171 -9.07 59.16 9.38
CA GLU A 171 -9.40 59.71 8.06
C GLU A 171 -10.62 60.64 8.11
N VAL A 172 -11.67 60.25 8.85
CA VAL A 172 -12.83 61.12 9.08
C VAL A 172 -12.44 62.40 9.82
N GLN A 173 -11.56 62.32 10.83
CA GLN A 173 -11.07 63.48 11.57
C GLN A 173 -10.27 64.42 10.65
N ILE A 174 -9.32 63.91 9.87
CA ILE A 174 -8.51 64.67 8.90
C ILE A 174 -9.40 65.33 7.85
N ARG A 175 -10.35 64.58 7.27
CA ARG A 175 -11.33 65.13 6.32
C ARG A 175 -12.19 66.22 6.95
N SER A 176 -12.60 66.07 8.21
CA SER A 176 -13.40 67.09 8.92
C SER A 176 -12.61 68.38 9.15
N ALA A 177 -11.33 68.28 9.55
CA ALA A 177 -10.43 69.43 9.70
C ALA A 177 -10.23 70.15 8.37
N ALA A 178 -9.89 69.44 7.30
CA ALA A 178 -9.75 70.02 5.96
C ALA A 178 -11.03 70.69 5.45
N THR A 179 -12.22 70.17 5.78
CA THR A 179 -13.48 70.86 5.46
C THR A 179 -13.73 72.10 6.31
N ALA A 180 -13.28 72.13 7.57
CA ALA A 180 -13.37 73.31 8.43
C ALA A 180 -12.43 74.43 7.93
N GLU A 181 -11.18 74.09 7.59
CA GLU A 181 -10.21 74.99 6.95
C GLU A 181 -10.77 75.55 5.62
N GLN A 182 -11.37 74.70 4.78
CA GLN A 182 -12.01 75.13 3.54
C GLN A 182 -13.19 76.10 3.77
N ILE A 183 -14.01 75.84 4.79
CA ILE A 183 -15.12 76.75 5.17
C ILE A 183 -14.57 78.09 5.67
N GLN A 184 -13.51 78.07 6.50
CA GLN A 184 -12.84 79.28 6.98
C GLN A 184 -12.29 80.10 5.80
N ALA A 185 -11.50 79.50 4.92
CA ALA A 185 -10.93 80.18 3.75
C ALA A 185 -12.01 80.78 2.82
N ILE A 186 -13.14 80.09 2.62
CA ILE A 186 -14.29 80.62 1.87
C ILE A 186 -14.94 81.80 2.62
N SER A 187 -14.98 81.79 3.96
CA SER A 187 -15.51 82.91 4.74
C SER A 187 -14.60 84.14 4.70
N GLU A 188 -13.28 83.95 4.80
CA GLU A 188 -12.27 85.01 4.67
C GLU A 188 -12.28 85.63 3.26
N GLN A 189 -12.34 84.80 2.22
CA GLN A 189 -12.48 85.26 0.83
C GLN A 189 -13.75 86.10 0.64
N ARG A 190 -14.88 85.70 1.25
CA ARG A 190 -16.14 86.46 1.18
C ARG A 190 -16.09 87.79 1.92
N LEU A 191 -15.37 87.86 3.05
CA LEU A 191 -15.16 89.11 3.78
C LEU A 191 -14.28 90.07 2.96
N ALA A 192 -13.14 89.60 2.45
CA ALA A 192 -12.27 90.40 1.59
C ALA A 192 -12.98 90.90 0.32
N GLN A 193 -13.80 90.05 -0.32
CA GLN A 193 -14.63 90.48 -1.45
C GLN A 193 -15.68 91.52 -1.04
N ALA A 194 -16.33 91.37 0.12
CA ALA A 194 -17.31 92.35 0.60
C ALA A 194 -16.68 93.71 0.93
N GLU A 195 -15.44 93.73 1.46
CA GLU A 195 -14.65 94.95 1.68
C GLU A 195 -14.23 95.61 0.35
N GLN A 196 -13.83 94.82 -0.64
CA GLN A 196 -13.57 95.32 -1.99
C GLN A 196 -14.83 95.91 -2.63
N ASP A 197 -15.96 95.18 -2.62
CA ASP A 197 -17.24 95.66 -3.15
C ASP A 197 -17.74 96.90 -2.39
N ALA A 198 -17.45 97.04 -1.10
CA ALA A 198 -17.79 98.23 -0.32
C ALA A 198 -16.92 99.44 -0.68
N SER A 199 -15.60 99.25 -0.82
CA SER A 199 -14.66 100.32 -1.19
C SER A 199 -14.84 100.78 -2.64
N THR A 200 -15.07 99.86 -3.59
CA THR A 200 -15.43 100.21 -4.98
C THR A 200 -16.73 101.02 -5.04
N ARG A 201 -17.78 100.63 -4.29
CA ARG A 201 -19.02 101.43 -4.21
C ARG A 201 -18.78 102.81 -3.58
N ALA A 202 -17.93 102.92 -2.57
CA ALA A 202 -17.58 104.21 -1.97
C ALA A 202 -16.83 105.13 -2.95
N GLN A 203 -15.92 104.57 -3.77
CA GLN A 203 -15.26 105.28 -4.87
C GLN A 203 -16.28 105.73 -5.92
N GLU A 204 -17.17 104.84 -6.39
CA GLU A 204 -18.24 105.21 -7.32
C GLU A 204 -19.13 106.35 -6.78
N PHE A 205 -19.48 106.35 -5.49
CA PHE A 205 -20.24 107.44 -4.89
C PHE A 205 -19.45 108.77 -4.85
N SER A 206 -18.15 108.71 -4.56
CA SER A 206 -17.25 109.87 -4.63
C SER A 206 -17.16 110.43 -6.06
N ASP A 207 -16.91 109.57 -7.05
CA ASP A 207 -16.77 109.96 -8.45
C ASP A 207 -18.08 110.52 -9.01
N ARG A 208 -19.23 109.94 -8.64
CA ARG A 208 -20.55 110.49 -8.97
C ARG A 208 -20.76 111.87 -8.33
N ALA A 209 -20.32 112.08 -7.09
CA ALA A 209 -20.43 113.37 -6.42
C ALA A 209 -19.54 114.45 -7.08
N VAL A 210 -18.32 114.08 -7.52
CA VAL A 210 -17.44 114.97 -8.31
C VAL A 210 -18.09 115.30 -9.66
N ASN A 211 -18.52 114.30 -10.44
CA ASN A 211 -19.17 114.51 -11.73
C ASN A 211 -20.45 115.38 -11.62
N VAL A 212 -21.25 115.21 -10.57
CA VAL A 212 -22.42 116.07 -10.30
C VAL A 212 -22.01 117.50 -9.94
N LYS A 213 -20.96 117.69 -9.12
CA LYS A 213 -20.43 119.01 -8.79
C LYS A 213 -19.90 119.74 -10.02
N ASP A 214 -19.16 119.05 -10.88
CA ASP A 214 -18.57 119.63 -12.09
C ASP A 214 -19.65 119.92 -13.15
N SER A 215 -20.67 119.06 -13.28
CA SER A 215 -21.86 119.33 -14.09
C SER A 215 -22.62 120.57 -13.60
N LEU A 216 -22.80 120.74 -12.27
CA LEU A 216 -23.40 121.93 -11.69
C LEU A 216 -22.54 123.19 -11.90
N ALA A 217 -21.21 123.07 -11.81
CA ALA A 217 -20.30 124.16 -12.14
C ALA A 217 -20.40 124.57 -13.61
N GLN A 218 -20.47 123.60 -14.53
CA GLN A 218 -20.68 123.84 -15.97
C GLN A 218 -22.04 124.47 -16.26
N ILE A 219 -23.12 124.01 -15.61
CA ILE A 219 -24.46 124.62 -15.72
C ILE A 219 -24.44 126.08 -15.23
N ASN A 220 -23.72 126.38 -14.15
CA ASN A 220 -23.59 127.75 -13.65
C ASN A 220 -22.73 128.63 -14.57
N ALA A 221 -21.63 128.10 -15.13
CA ALA A 221 -20.82 128.80 -16.12
C ALA A 221 -21.62 129.09 -17.41
N ASN A 222 -22.39 128.12 -17.91
CA ASN A 222 -23.29 128.30 -19.05
C ASN A 222 -24.36 129.36 -18.75
N ARG A 223 -24.98 129.34 -17.57
CA ARG A 223 -25.96 130.38 -17.15
C ARG A 223 -25.35 131.78 -17.07
N LEU A 224 -24.11 131.90 -16.58
CA LEU A 224 -23.40 133.18 -16.58
C LEU A 224 -23.15 133.67 -18.01
N ALA A 225 -22.57 132.83 -18.87
CA ALA A 225 -22.32 133.16 -20.28
C ALA A 225 -23.63 133.48 -21.04
N GLU A 226 -24.72 132.75 -20.80
CA GLU A 226 -26.05 133.06 -21.33
C GLU A 226 -26.57 134.42 -20.82
N SER A 227 -26.39 134.73 -19.54
CA SER A 227 -26.80 136.02 -18.97
C SER A 227 -25.97 137.19 -19.51
N GLU A 228 -24.68 136.99 -19.73
CA GLU A 228 -23.79 137.98 -20.36
C GLU A 228 -24.19 138.19 -21.83
N ALA A 229 -24.41 137.11 -22.59
CA ALA A 229 -24.89 137.17 -23.97
C ALA A 229 -26.29 137.80 -24.09
N GLN A 230 -27.17 137.59 -23.11
CA GLN A 230 -28.44 138.31 -23.01
C GLN A 230 -28.23 139.79 -22.67
N SER A 231 -27.28 140.13 -21.79
CA SER A 231 -26.94 141.52 -21.48
C SER A 231 -26.37 142.27 -22.68
N LEU A 232 -25.57 141.59 -23.51
CA LEU A 232 -25.07 142.10 -24.79
C LEU A 232 -26.22 142.28 -25.78
N LYS A 233 -27.05 141.26 -26.01
CA LYS A 233 -28.26 141.38 -26.84
C LYS A 233 -29.19 142.51 -26.39
N LEU A 234 -29.29 142.78 -25.08
CA LEU A 234 -30.05 143.91 -24.54
C LEU A 234 -29.35 145.27 -24.72
N LYS A 235 -28.01 145.33 -24.70
CA LYS A 235 -27.25 146.52 -25.11
C LYS A 235 -27.40 146.78 -26.61
N ASP A 236 -27.26 145.75 -27.44
CA ASP A 236 -27.38 145.83 -28.90
C ASP A 236 -28.82 146.17 -29.32
N PHE A 237 -29.82 145.62 -28.63
CA PHE A 237 -31.22 146.00 -28.84
C PHE A 237 -31.51 147.44 -28.39
N ARG A 238 -30.90 147.92 -27.30
CA ARG A 238 -30.98 149.35 -26.90
C ARG A 238 -30.27 150.26 -27.91
N ALA A 239 -29.12 149.85 -28.43
CA ALA A 239 -28.39 150.55 -29.48
C ALA A 239 -29.22 150.61 -30.78
N ASN A 240 -29.74 149.48 -31.23
CA ASN A 240 -30.64 149.40 -32.39
C ASN A 240 -31.95 150.16 -32.18
N LEU A 241 -32.50 150.22 -30.96
CA LEU A 241 -33.63 151.11 -30.65
C LEU A 241 -33.23 152.58 -30.75
N SER A 242 -32.10 153.01 -30.20
CA SER A 242 -31.64 154.39 -30.37
C SER A 242 -31.37 154.75 -31.84
N ALA A 243 -30.80 153.82 -32.62
CA ALA A 243 -30.61 153.98 -34.06
C ALA A 243 -31.95 154.03 -34.81
N SER A 244 -32.91 153.14 -34.52
CA SER A 244 -34.21 153.05 -35.19
C SER A 244 -35.17 154.20 -34.83
N VAL A 245 -35.04 154.77 -33.62
CA VAL A 245 -35.79 155.97 -33.20
C VAL A 245 -35.26 157.24 -33.86
N TRP A 246 -33.98 157.29 -34.26
CA TRP A 246 -33.34 158.48 -34.87
C TRP A 246 -33.14 158.37 -36.40
N ALA A 247 -32.99 157.16 -36.94
CA ALA A 247 -32.93 156.89 -38.38
C ALA A 247 -34.32 156.41 -38.86
N GLY A 248 -35.17 157.35 -39.24
CA GLY A 248 -36.57 157.08 -39.60
C GLY A 248 -36.73 156.15 -40.81
N SER A 249 -37.14 154.90 -40.57
CA SER A 249 -37.65 153.99 -41.60
C SER A 249 -38.61 152.97 -40.99
N ARG A 250 -39.89 153.00 -41.40
CA ARG A 250 -40.92 152.06 -40.93
C ARG A 250 -40.96 150.81 -41.81
N SER A 251 -40.84 149.63 -41.22
CA SER A 251 -41.26 148.36 -41.83
C SER A 251 -41.63 147.32 -40.77
N VAL A 252 -42.56 146.40 -41.07
CA VAL A 252 -43.17 145.47 -40.11
C VAL A 252 -43.41 144.08 -40.73
N VAL A 253 -42.71 143.05 -40.23
CA VAL A 253 -42.91 141.59 -40.44
C VAL A 253 -42.36 140.89 -39.17
N ALA A 254 -42.94 139.90 -38.46
CA ALA A 254 -44.10 138.99 -38.56
C ALA A 254 -43.76 137.50 -38.85
N THR A 255 -44.57 136.58 -38.29
CA THR A 255 -44.56 135.08 -38.42
C THR A 255 -43.27 134.36 -37.91
N GLN A 256 -43.30 133.38 -36.97
CA GLN A 256 -43.97 132.04 -36.85
C GLN A 256 -43.23 130.91 -37.60
N ALA A 257 -43.14 129.63 -37.14
CA ALA A 257 -43.43 128.99 -35.83
C ALA A 257 -42.95 127.49 -35.80
N THR A 258 -42.98 126.83 -34.61
CA THR A 258 -42.96 125.34 -34.38
C THR A 258 -41.69 124.55 -34.79
N THR A 259 -41.41 123.29 -34.40
CA THR A 259 -42.19 122.17 -33.79
C THR A 259 -41.47 121.40 -32.63
N THR A 260 -42.19 120.51 -31.94
CA THR A 260 -41.72 119.39 -31.07
C THR A 260 -41.65 118.08 -31.92
N PRO A 261 -41.65 116.80 -31.42
CA PRO A 261 -41.47 116.20 -30.07
C PRO A 261 -40.52 114.95 -30.02
N ALA A 262 -40.40 114.25 -28.87
CA ALA A 262 -40.48 112.76 -28.74
C ALA A 262 -40.21 112.20 -27.32
N LYS A 263 -40.78 111.00 -27.01
CA LYS A 263 -40.61 110.13 -25.82
C LYS A 263 -40.67 108.66 -26.33
N PRO A 264 -40.02 107.65 -25.70
CA PRO A 264 -40.52 106.93 -24.50
C PRO A 264 -39.37 106.54 -23.51
N ILE A 265 -39.49 105.95 -22.31
CA ILE A 265 -40.47 105.10 -21.57
C ILE A 265 -40.35 103.56 -21.84
N VAL A 266 -40.51 102.75 -20.76
CA VAL A 266 -40.65 101.27 -20.63
C VAL A 266 -39.37 100.50 -20.17
N LYS A 267 -39.39 99.42 -19.35
CA LYS A 267 -40.17 99.04 -18.12
C LYS A 267 -39.67 97.68 -17.51
N THR A 268 -39.47 97.61 -16.19
CA THR A 268 -39.66 96.42 -15.27
C THR A 268 -38.92 95.07 -15.41
N THR A 269 -39.03 94.26 -14.33
CA THR A 269 -38.71 92.82 -14.11
C THR A 269 -37.23 92.40 -14.12
N ALA A 270 -36.62 91.67 -13.17
CA ALA A 270 -36.99 90.89 -11.95
C ALA A 270 -36.90 89.35 -12.05
N ASP A 271 -36.39 88.77 -10.96
CA ASP A 271 -36.51 87.41 -10.42
C ASP A 271 -35.99 86.15 -11.15
N SER A 272 -34.82 85.71 -10.66
CA SER A 272 -34.63 84.44 -9.92
C SER A 272 -34.20 83.14 -10.64
N SER A 273 -33.43 82.35 -9.87
CA SER A 273 -33.30 80.87 -9.95
C SER A 273 -32.55 80.26 -11.18
N SER A 274 -31.97 79.06 -11.10
CA SER A 274 -31.35 78.36 -9.97
C SER A 274 -30.47 77.16 -10.41
N SER A 275 -29.57 76.74 -9.51
CA SER A 275 -29.22 75.33 -9.20
C SER A 275 -28.44 74.41 -10.17
N SER A 276 -27.51 73.68 -9.53
CA SER A 276 -27.10 72.29 -9.79
C SER A 276 -26.20 71.93 -10.98
N ASN A 277 -24.90 71.86 -10.68
CA ASN A 277 -23.98 70.86 -11.24
C ASN A 277 -24.46 69.42 -10.93
N ARG A 278 -24.23 68.47 -11.86
CA ARG A 278 -23.38 67.29 -11.58
C ARG A 278 -23.08 66.40 -12.80
N SER A 279 -21.81 66.27 -13.12
CA SER A 279 -21.25 65.14 -13.87
C SER A 279 -21.16 63.87 -13.01
N LYS A 280 -21.21 62.69 -13.63
CA LYS A 280 -20.80 61.42 -12.98
C LYS A 280 -20.11 60.47 -13.96
N LYS A 281 -19.22 59.63 -13.42
CA LYS A 281 -18.19 58.83 -14.09
C LYS A 281 -18.11 57.46 -13.41
N LYS A 282 -18.01 56.37 -14.19
CA LYS A 282 -17.63 54.95 -13.87
C LYS A 282 -18.43 54.00 -14.81
N SER A 283 -18.01 52.77 -15.10
CA SER A 283 -16.69 52.11 -14.98
C SER A 283 -16.66 50.85 -15.86
N ALA A 284 -15.47 50.31 -16.14
CA ALA A 284 -15.31 49.05 -16.86
C ALA A 284 -15.91 47.84 -16.12
N LYS A 285 -16.24 46.78 -16.88
CA LYS A 285 -16.45 45.41 -16.41
C LYS A 285 -15.64 44.49 -17.31
N SER A 286 -14.74 43.70 -16.73
CA SER A 286 -13.92 42.70 -17.43
C SER A 286 -14.47 41.30 -17.17
N GLU A 287 -14.44 40.44 -18.20
CA GLU A 287 -15.08 39.13 -18.19
C GLU A 287 -14.32 38.17 -19.10
N THR A 288 -13.65 37.17 -18.54
CA THR A 288 -13.14 35.98 -19.25
C THR A 288 -13.01 34.82 -18.26
N VAL A 289 -13.17 33.59 -18.74
CA VAL A 289 -13.35 32.35 -17.96
C VAL A 289 -12.47 31.24 -18.57
N ALA A 290 -12.24 30.15 -17.82
CA ALA A 290 -11.72 28.85 -18.30
C ALA A 290 -10.18 28.78 -18.55
N LEU A 291 -9.48 27.64 -18.42
CA LEU A 291 -9.81 26.32 -17.80
C LEU A 291 -8.51 25.51 -17.52
N GLN A 292 -8.66 24.29 -16.96
CA GLN A 292 -7.69 23.17 -16.83
C GLN A 292 -6.57 23.36 -15.77
N THR A 293 -6.23 22.46 -14.83
CA THR A 293 -6.31 20.98 -14.59
C THR A 293 -5.14 20.11 -15.08
N THR A 294 -4.27 19.72 -14.15
CA THR A 294 -3.60 18.40 -14.05
C THR A 294 -3.29 18.08 -12.58
N GLU A 295 -3.21 16.80 -12.21
CA GLU A 295 -3.09 16.31 -10.82
C GLU A 295 -1.64 16.18 -10.31
N PRO A 296 -1.42 16.12 -8.98
CA PRO A 296 -0.09 15.92 -8.38
C PRO A 296 0.27 14.45 -8.16
N VAL A 297 1.49 14.05 -8.56
CA VAL A 297 2.08 12.74 -8.21
C VAL A 297 3.05 12.89 -7.05
N ILE A 298 2.85 12.11 -5.99
CA ILE A 298 3.72 12.05 -4.80
C ILE A 298 4.60 10.79 -4.89
N SER A 299 5.90 10.90 -4.60
CA SER A 299 6.80 9.74 -4.47
C SER A 299 7.98 10.01 -3.54
N LYS A 300 8.04 9.24 -2.45
CA LYS A 300 9.12 9.12 -1.43
C LYS A 300 8.73 7.96 -0.49
N PRO A 301 9.67 7.34 0.26
CA PRO A 301 11.11 7.12 0.02
C PRO A 301 11.43 5.60 0.19
N VAL A 302 12.70 5.24 0.52
CA VAL A 302 13.18 4.14 1.41
C VAL A 302 14.48 3.48 0.88
N GLU A 303 15.58 3.66 1.60
CA GLU A 303 16.76 2.77 1.68
C GLU A 303 16.57 1.80 2.89
N PRO A 304 17.48 0.87 3.26
CA PRO A 304 18.79 0.50 2.69
C PRO A 304 19.03 -1.05 2.63
N LYS A 305 20.32 -1.45 2.51
CA LYS A 305 21.05 -2.56 3.22
C LYS A 305 21.65 -3.73 2.40
N GLU A 306 22.94 -3.95 2.71
CA GLU A 306 23.63 -5.23 2.93
C GLU A 306 23.80 -6.23 1.77
N VAL A 307 24.88 -6.00 1.00
CA VAL A 307 25.61 -7.07 0.30
C VAL A 307 26.21 -8.04 1.32
N LEU A 308 25.98 -9.34 1.13
CA LEU A 308 26.52 -10.40 1.99
C LEU A 308 27.18 -11.51 1.17
N LYS A 309 28.52 -11.60 1.31
CA LYS A 309 29.40 -12.77 1.08
C LYS A 309 29.15 -13.61 -0.19
N GLU A 310 30.05 -13.44 -1.16
CA GLU A 310 30.31 -14.44 -2.19
C GLU A 310 30.75 -15.79 -1.60
N THR A 311 30.32 -16.89 -2.20
CA THR A 311 30.95 -18.23 -2.06
C THR A 311 31.32 -18.76 -3.44
N PRO A 312 32.61 -18.89 -3.80
CA PRO A 312 33.02 -19.20 -5.16
C PRO A 312 32.96 -20.69 -5.51
N LYS A 313 32.87 -20.99 -6.82
CA LYS A 313 33.01 -22.33 -7.46
C LYS A 313 31.83 -23.32 -7.33
N ALA A 314 30.59 -22.84 -7.47
CA ALA A 314 29.46 -23.69 -7.86
C ALA A 314 29.27 -23.77 -9.38
N THR A 315 29.38 -22.64 -10.08
CA THR A 315 28.99 -22.46 -11.50
C THR A 315 29.65 -23.46 -12.45
N GLY A 316 30.99 -23.63 -12.38
CA GLY A 316 31.75 -24.49 -13.30
C GLY A 316 31.29 -25.96 -13.36
N LYS A 317 30.61 -26.47 -12.33
CA LYS A 317 30.00 -27.82 -12.38
C LYS A 317 28.68 -27.86 -13.13
N ILE A 318 27.91 -26.76 -13.05
CA ILE A 318 26.66 -26.55 -13.77
C ILE A 318 26.98 -26.30 -15.25
N GLU A 319 27.96 -25.43 -15.53
CA GLU A 319 28.50 -25.15 -16.86
C GLU A 319 28.93 -26.45 -17.57
N GLN A 320 29.74 -27.28 -16.89
CA GLN A 320 30.19 -28.56 -17.46
C GLN A 320 29.05 -29.56 -17.67
N PHE A 321 28.09 -29.67 -16.73
CA PHE A 321 26.90 -30.51 -16.92
C PHE A 321 26.04 -30.06 -18.11
N VAL A 322 25.89 -28.75 -18.32
CA VAL A 322 25.19 -28.18 -19.49
C VAL A 322 25.90 -28.56 -20.79
N VAL A 323 27.23 -28.43 -20.86
CA VAL A 323 28.00 -28.83 -22.06
C VAL A 323 27.89 -30.34 -22.30
N ASP A 324 28.06 -31.16 -21.26
CA ASP A 324 27.98 -32.62 -21.36
C ASP A 324 26.58 -33.09 -21.80
N TYR A 325 25.51 -32.42 -21.35
CA TYR A 325 24.13 -32.70 -21.78
C TYR A 325 23.88 -32.27 -23.23
N VAL A 326 24.33 -31.08 -23.63
CA VAL A 326 24.21 -30.59 -25.02
C VAL A 326 25.01 -31.48 -25.99
N ALA A 327 26.16 -32.01 -25.57
CA ALA A 327 26.95 -32.97 -26.36
C ALA A 327 26.35 -34.40 -26.40
N GLN A 328 25.38 -34.72 -25.54
CA GLN A 328 24.64 -35.98 -25.55
C GLN A 328 23.36 -35.94 -26.39
N LEU A 329 22.88 -34.76 -26.76
CA LEU A 329 21.80 -34.62 -27.74
C LEU A 329 22.30 -35.14 -29.10
N SER A 330 21.53 -36.06 -29.70
CA SER A 330 21.94 -36.76 -30.94
C SER A 330 21.93 -35.86 -32.19
N THR A 331 21.24 -34.73 -32.12
CA THR A 331 21.45 -33.56 -32.98
C THR A 331 22.55 -32.71 -32.36
N ASN A 332 23.52 -32.24 -33.16
CA ASN A 332 24.56 -31.30 -32.73
C ASN A 332 23.97 -29.89 -32.52
N SER A 333 23.03 -29.80 -31.58
CA SER A 333 22.22 -28.61 -31.33
C SER A 333 23.06 -27.51 -30.73
N SER A 334 22.90 -26.29 -31.25
CA SER A 334 23.56 -25.14 -30.63
C SER A 334 22.99 -24.91 -29.23
N LEU A 335 23.80 -24.38 -28.30
CA LEU A 335 23.33 -24.00 -26.96
C LEU A 335 22.11 -23.06 -27.04
N LEU A 336 22.08 -22.18 -28.05
CA LEU A 336 20.97 -21.28 -28.35
C LEU A 336 19.69 -22.03 -28.79
N GLU A 337 19.84 -23.17 -29.48
CA GLU A 337 18.73 -24.01 -29.94
C GLU A 337 18.11 -24.78 -28.77
N VAL A 338 18.96 -25.33 -27.90
CA VAL A 338 18.55 -26.01 -26.65
C VAL A 338 17.87 -25.04 -25.65
N VAL A 339 18.20 -23.74 -25.69
CA VAL A 339 17.48 -22.69 -24.94
C VAL A 339 16.12 -22.34 -25.55
N ASN A 340 15.97 -22.44 -26.88
CA ASN A 340 14.71 -22.15 -27.57
C ASN A 340 13.70 -23.31 -27.50
N ASP A 341 14.15 -24.57 -27.47
CA ASP A 341 13.25 -25.70 -27.22
C ASP A 341 12.97 -25.87 -25.72
N ARG A 342 11.79 -25.39 -25.32
CA ARG A 342 11.24 -25.47 -23.97
C ARG A 342 11.27 -26.86 -23.34
N ASP A 343 11.05 -27.92 -24.10
CA ASP A 343 10.98 -29.27 -23.53
C ASP A 343 12.39 -29.86 -23.31
N THR A 344 13.39 -29.49 -24.13
CA THR A 344 14.81 -29.78 -23.82
C THR A 344 15.33 -29.00 -22.61
N VAL A 345 14.99 -27.71 -22.46
CA VAL A 345 15.28 -26.95 -21.21
C VAL A 345 14.64 -27.66 -20.02
N ARG A 346 13.39 -28.10 -20.14
CA ARG A 346 12.66 -28.74 -19.04
C ARG A 346 13.31 -30.05 -18.59
N ASP A 347 13.76 -30.89 -19.52
CA ASP A 347 14.46 -32.14 -19.20
C ASP A 347 15.86 -31.86 -18.62
N LEU A 348 16.63 -30.93 -19.20
CA LEU A 348 17.92 -30.47 -18.67
C LEU A 348 17.80 -30.01 -17.21
N LEU A 349 16.80 -29.20 -16.89
CA LEU A 349 16.53 -28.73 -15.53
C LEU A 349 16.10 -29.87 -14.59
N ALA A 350 15.27 -30.80 -15.06
CA ALA A 350 14.82 -31.94 -14.26
C ALA A 350 15.96 -32.93 -13.96
N GLN A 351 16.82 -33.21 -14.95
CA GLN A 351 17.99 -34.08 -14.75
C GLN A 351 19.05 -33.37 -13.90
N GLY A 352 19.42 -32.13 -14.23
CA GLY A 352 20.45 -31.35 -13.53
C GLY A 352 20.13 -31.13 -12.05
N ALA A 353 18.88 -30.86 -11.69
CA ALA A 353 18.48 -30.72 -10.29
C ALA A 353 18.62 -32.05 -9.51
N ASN A 354 18.36 -33.19 -10.15
CA ASN A 354 18.52 -34.51 -9.53
C ASN A 354 19.99 -34.97 -9.45
N THR A 355 20.81 -34.67 -10.46
CA THR A 355 22.23 -35.10 -10.51
C THR A 355 23.14 -34.20 -9.67
N LEU A 356 23.00 -32.87 -9.78
CA LEU A 356 23.85 -31.89 -9.10
C LEU A 356 23.34 -31.54 -7.69
N LYS A 357 22.05 -31.77 -7.41
CA LYS A 357 21.35 -31.32 -6.18
C LYS A 357 21.43 -29.80 -5.97
N VAL A 358 21.29 -29.07 -7.08
CA VAL A 358 21.25 -27.60 -7.16
C VAL A 358 19.83 -27.19 -7.56
N ASP A 359 19.37 -26.01 -7.12
CA ASP A 359 18.04 -25.52 -7.48
C ASP A 359 17.92 -25.28 -9.01
N PRO A 360 16.80 -25.65 -9.66
CA PRO A 360 16.63 -25.48 -11.11
C PRO A 360 16.85 -24.04 -11.60
N SER A 361 16.59 -23.04 -10.75
CA SER A 361 16.81 -21.63 -11.05
C SER A 361 18.28 -21.31 -11.37
N ASP A 362 19.23 -21.89 -10.63
CA ASP A 362 20.66 -21.63 -10.84
C ASP A 362 21.16 -22.29 -12.13
N ILE A 363 20.60 -23.46 -12.45
CA ILE A 363 20.88 -24.17 -13.70
C ILE A 363 20.32 -23.38 -14.90
N LEU A 364 19.11 -22.84 -14.79
CA LEU A 364 18.52 -21.98 -15.82
C LEU A 364 19.29 -20.67 -16.01
N ASN A 365 19.70 -20.02 -14.91
CA ASN A 365 20.50 -18.80 -14.95
C ASN A 365 21.87 -19.06 -15.60
N THR A 366 22.53 -20.18 -15.27
CA THR A 366 23.81 -20.57 -15.89
C THR A 366 23.63 -20.88 -17.38
N LEU A 367 22.59 -21.61 -17.76
CA LEU A 367 22.26 -21.92 -19.15
C LEU A 367 22.03 -20.64 -19.98
N LEU A 368 21.28 -19.67 -19.44
CA LEU A 368 21.04 -18.38 -20.08
C LEU A 368 22.34 -17.57 -20.22
N GLN A 369 23.14 -17.48 -19.16
CA GLN A 369 24.42 -16.77 -19.15
C GLN A 369 25.42 -17.35 -20.16
N MET A 370 25.45 -18.67 -20.33
CA MET A 370 26.29 -19.32 -21.33
C MET A 370 25.76 -19.09 -22.76
N ALA A 371 24.43 -19.07 -22.95
CA ALA A 371 23.83 -18.80 -24.26
C ALA A 371 24.06 -17.34 -24.70
N GLU A 372 23.92 -16.37 -23.80
CA GLU A 372 24.27 -14.96 -24.04
C GLU A 372 25.77 -14.80 -24.35
N GLY A 373 26.64 -15.42 -23.54
CA GLY A 373 28.09 -15.41 -23.73
C GLY A 373 28.59 -16.13 -24.98
N SER A 374 27.75 -16.90 -25.67
CA SER A 374 28.09 -17.62 -26.91
C SER A 374 27.74 -16.84 -28.19
N THR A 375 27.39 -15.55 -28.09
CA THR A 375 26.92 -14.72 -29.24
C THR A 375 27.96 -13.72 -29.79
N THR A 376 29.24 -13.87 -29.43
CA THR A 376 30.38 -13.06 -29.90
C THR A 376 31.45 -13.92 -30.57
#